data_AF-A0AAV7AF11-F1
#
_entry.id   AF-A0AAV7AF11-F1
#
_cell.length_a   1.000
_cell.length_b   1.000
_cell.length_c   1.000
_cell.angle_alpha   90.00
_cell.angle_beta   90.00
_cell.angle_gamma   90.00
#
_symmetry.space_group_name_H-M   'P 1'
#
loop_
_entity.id
_entity.type
_entity.pdbx_description
1 polymer ?
#
loop_
_entity_poly.entity_id
_entity_poly.type
_entity_poly.pdbx_seq_one_letter_code
_entity_poly.pdbx_strand_id
1 'polypeptide(L)'
;MKAEEDEEEGVQLSDFSLLIIDECHHTQKGAVYNNIMIRYIQQKKRNKRLQKLQEPVVPLPQILGLTASPGVGGAKDSKKAEEHILKICANMDSRIKTVQTHIKQLENQVKLPYKKVEIAEDNAKSPFGDKIKEMMKDIETFSDLYPQNDHGSQSYEQWVVQKEKTAAKEGNRRQHVCALHLKKYNDALQLYDTIRMNDALAHLVKFYNDEKKRALMLNESDGAALSDKIDETDRFLTELFYKCKKDLEQLAENEEYENEKLTRLRRSIMEEFTRNNKARGIVFTKTRQSAAALCQWIDDNEKFREVGIRAHYIIGAGANSDYTAMTQNEQKKVLQKFKTGELNLLIATSVAEEGLDIKECNIVISYGLIHNEIAMMQARGRARADESTLVLVASRSSGAIDHDSVNVYREGLMHKAIQRVQAMNPTIYAEKIQEFQKQTIIERKVKKKKDLQKVYQKNPAKVTFWCKKCQSHVCCGLDIRVIEDMHHVVPNPKFKKLYKKGENKTLQEKFADYQTNGEIICKNCGRVGAGFLFSF
;
A
#
# COMPACT_ATOMS: atom_id res chain seq x y z
N MET A 1 -34.99 -30.84 2.02
CA MET A 1 -34.80 -30.84 0.56
C MET A 1 -33.32 -30.77 0.29
N LYS A 2 -32.78 -31.81 -0.35
CA LYS A 2 -31.41 -31.79 -0.89
C LYS A 2 -31.37 -30.65 -1.90
N ALA A 3 -30.44 -29.71 -1.74
CA ALA A 3 -30.10 -28.81 -2.81
C ALA A 3 -29.54 -29.70 -3.92
N GLU A 4 -30.30 -29.83 -4.99
CA GLU A 4 -29.80 -30.35 -6.25
C GLU A 4 -28.60 -29.50 -6.65
N GLU A 5 -27.55 -30.19 -7.04
CA GLU A 5 -26.29 -29.63 -7.50
C GLU A 5 -26.61 -28.74 -8.71
N ASP A 6 -26.39 -27.43 -8.55
CA ASP A 6 -26.19 -26.54 -9.69
C ASP A 6 -24.98 -27.09 -10.47
N GLU A 7 -25.26 -27.96 -11.45
CA GLU A 7 -24.27 -28.41 -12.42
C GLU A 7 -23.71 -27.17 -13.13
N GLU A 8 -22.38 -27.05 -13.03
CA GLU A 8 -21.57 -25.90 -13.35
C GLU A 8 -21.66 -25.49 -14.84
N GLU A 9 -22.30 -24.36 -15.16
CA GLU A 9 -21.88 -23.50 -16.29
C GLU A 9 -20.58 -22.75 -15.94
N GLY A 10 -19.62 -23.45 -15.32
CA GLY A 10 -18.37 -22.89 -14.80
C GLY A 10 -17.17 -23.33 -15.63
N VAL A 11 -16.18 -22.46 -15.74
CA VAL A 11 -14.92 -22.78 -16.42
C VAL A 11 -14.05 -23.68 -15.53
N GLN A 12 -13.59 -24.81 -16.08
CA GLN A 12 -12.71 -25.77 -15.43
C GLN A 12 -11.27 -25.69 -15.96
N LEU A 13 -10.31 -26.22 -15.20
CA LEU A 13 -8.91 -26.25 -15.64
C LEU A 13 -8.69 -27.16 -16.87
N SER A 14 -9.54 -28.17 -17.05
CA SER A 14 -9.53 -29.10 -18.18
C SER A 14 -9.86 -28.44 -19.51
N ASP A 15 -10.49 -27.28 -19.50
CA ASP A 15 -10.88 -26.53 -20.70
C ASP A 15 -9.66 -25.88 -21.36
N PHE A 16 -8.54 -25.80 -20.64
CA PHE A 16 -7.29 -25.20 -21.10
C PHE A 16 -6.23 -26.26 -21.39
N SER A 17 -5.46 -26.03 -22.45
CA SER A 17 -4.26 -26.81 -22.78
C SER A 17 -2.98 -26.17 -22.27
N LEU A 18 -2.96 -24.85 -22.05
CA LEU A 18 -1.80 -24.08 -21.59
C LEU A 18 -2.23 -22.94 -20.65
N LEU A 19 -1.52 -22.79 -19.53
CA LEU A 19 -1.63 -21.65 -18.63
C LEU A 19 -0.29 -20.93 -18.52
N ILE A 20 -0.26 -19.69 -18.98
CA ILE A 20 0.89 -18.78 -18.82
C ILE A 20 0.61 -17.88 -17.62
N ILE A 21 1.50 -17.94 -16.63
CA ILE A 21 1.42 -17.10 -15.42
C ILE A 21 2.58 -16.11 -15.49
N ASP A 22 2.25 -14.87 -15.81
CA ASP A 22 3.18 -13.76 -15.70
C ASP A 22 3.40 -13.37 -14.24
N GLU A 23 4.60 -12.90 -13.92
CA GLU A 23 5.05 -12.61 -12.56
C GLU A 23 4.78 -13.77 -11.58
N CYS A 24 5.19 -14.97 -11.99
CA CYS A 24 4.85 -16.22 -11.31
C CYS A 24 5.40 -16.36 -9.89
N HIS A 25 6.28 -15.44 -9.47
CA HIS A 25 6.79 -15.33 -8.11
C HIS A 25 5.68 -15.00 -7.07
N HIS A 26 4.51 -14.51 -7.52
CA HIS A 26 3.30 -14.36 -6.70
C HIS A 26 2.57 -15.68 -6.39
N THR A 27 2.99 -16.81 -6.98
CA THR A 27 2.38 -18.14 -6.76
C THR A 27 2.80 -18.74 -5.42
N GLN A 28 2.42 -18.07 -4.33
CA GLN A 28 2.75 -18.45 -2.97
C GLN A 28 1.65 -18.02 -1.98
N LYS A 29 1.63 -18.66 -0.80
CA LYS A 29 0.72 -18.32 0.31
C LYS A 29 -0.75 -18.31 -0.13
N GLY A 30 -1.51 -17.27 0.25
CA GLY A 30 -2.94 -17.12 -0.06
C GLY A 30 -3.25 -16.35 -1.34
N ALA A 31 -2.25 -16.06 -2.19
CA ALA A 31 -2.43 -15.30 -3.41
C ALA A 31 -3.30 -16.04 -4.45
N VAL A 32 -3.88 -15.28 -5.38
CA VAL A 32 -4.83 -15.79 -6.38
C VAL A 32 -4.22 -16.89 -7.25
N TYR A 33 -3.01 -16.68 -7.79
CA TYR A 33 -2.31 -17.68 -8.60
C TYR A 33 -2.11 -18.99 -7.85
N ASN A 34 -1.72 -18.93 -6.57
CA ASN A 34 -1.53 -20.13 -5.77
C ASN A 34 -2.85 -20.86 -5.51
N ASN A 35 -3.98 -20.15 -5.38
CA ASN A 35 -5.29 -20.79 -5.21
C ASN A 35 -5.71 -21.60 -6.45
N ILE A 36 -5.41 -21.09 -7.64
CA ILE A 36 -5.60 -21.79 -8.93
C ILE A 36 -4.68 -23.01 -8.99
N MET A 37 -3.38 -22.81 -8.76
CA MET A 37 -2.40 -23.88 -8.83
C MET A 37 -2.62 -24.99 -7.79
N ILE A 38 -3.15 -24.67 -6.61
CA ILE A 38 -3.53 -25.71 -5.64
C ILE A 38 -4.67 -26.58 -6.18
N ARG A 39 -5.64 -26.03 -6.93
CA ARG A 39 -6.69 -26.85 -7.59
C ARG A 39 -6.08 -27.76 -8.65
N TYR A 40 -5.16 -27.24 -9.45
CA TYR A 40 -4.38 -28.01 -10.42
C TYR A 40 -3.63 -29.18 -9.73
N ILE A 41 -2.89 -28.93 -8.64
CA ILE A 41 -2.13 -29.97 -7.92
C ILE A 41 -3.08 -31.02 -7.29
N GLN A 42 -4.24 -30.59 -6.78
CA GLN A 42 -5.26 -31.50 -6.26
C GLN A 42 -5.77 -32.43 -7.35
N GLN A 43 -6.09 -31.89 -8.53
CA GLN A 43 -6.53 -32.69 -9.67
C GLN A 43 -5.40 -33.61 -10.17
N LYS A 44 -4.15 -33.15 -10.23
CA LYS A 44 -2.99 -33.99 -10.56
C LYS A 44 -2.86 -35.19 -9.63
N LYS A 45 -3.07 -34.99 -8.33
CA LYS A 45 -3.09 -36.10 -7.34
C LYS A 45 -4.29 -37.01 -7.50
N ARG A 46 -5.46 -36.47 -7.88
CA ARG A 46 -6.65 -37.26 -8.21
C ARG A 46 -6.40 -38.13 -9.44
N ASN A 47 -5.84 -37.57 -10.53
CA ASN A 47 -5.48 -38.32 -11.73
C ASN A 47 -4.54 -39.50 -11.43
N LYS A 48 -3.56 -39.33 -10.55
CA LYS A 48 -2.70 -40.45 -10.11
C LYS A 48 -3.47 -41.57 -9.41
N ARG A 49 -4.59 -41.27 -8.75
CA ARG A 49 -5.47 -42.29 -8.15
C ARG A 49 -6.35 -42.93 -9.21
N LEU A 50 -6.95 -42.13 -10.09
CA LEU A 50 -7.77 -42.60 -11.22
C LEU A 50 -6.98 -43.58 -12.11
N GLN A 51 -5.73 -43.26 -12.43
CA GLN A 51 -4.83 -44.15 -13.18
C GLN A 51 -4.63 -45.52 -12.50
N LYS A 52 -4.51 -45.55 -11.17
CA LYS A 52 -4.39 -46.81 -10.42
C LYS A 52 -5.68 -47.61 -10.40
N LEU A 53 -6.82 -46.92 -10.46
CA LEU A 53 -8.16 -47.50 -10.55
C LEU A 53 -8.57 -47.81 -12.00
N GLN A 54 -7.70 -47.55 -12.98
CA GLN A 54 -7.99 -47.67 -14.42
C GLN A 54 -9.21 -46.84 -14.87
N GLU A 55 -9.47 -45.73 -14.18
CA GLU A 55 -10.53 -44.77 -14.53
C GLU A 55 -10.02 -43.66 -15.47
N PRO A 56 -10.90 -43.06 -16.29
CA PRO A 56 -10.54 -41.93 -17.15
C PRO A 56 -9.94 -40.77 -16.34
N VAL A 57 -8.77 -40.28 -16.79
CA VAL A 57 -8.12 -39.12 -16.19
C VAL A 57 -8.68 -37.83 -16.78
N VAL A 58 -8.72 -36.78 -15.95
CA VAL A 58 -9.07 -35.44 -16.41
C VAL A 58 -7.84 -34.78 -17.03
N PRO A 59 -7.91 -34.20 -18.24
CA PRO A 59 -6.77 -33.50 -18.83
C PRO A 59 -6.35 -32.31 -17.96
N LEU A 60 -5.05 -32.02 -17.95
CA LEU A 60 -4.47 -30.90 -17.22
C LEU A 60 -3.66 -30.02 -18.18
N PRO A 61 -3.76 -28.69 -18.06
CA PRO A 61 -3.01 -27.78 -18.90
C PRO A 61 -1.51 -27.87 -18.61
N GLN A 62 -0.69 -27.61 -19.63
CA GLN A 62 0.71 -27.28 -19.43
C GLN A 62 0.83 -25.95 -18.66
N ILE A 63 1.84 -25.83 -17.80
CA ILE A 63 2.08 -24.61 -17.01
C ILE A 63 3.38 -23.95 -17.47
N LEU A 64 3.34 -22.65 -17.72
CA LEU A 64 4.51 -21.81 -17.99
C LEU A 64 4.50 -20.60 -17.05
N GLY A 65 5.49 -20.53 -16.16
CA GLY A 65 5.71 -19.37 -15.30
C GLY A 65 6.79 -18.44 -15.84
N LEU A 66 6.50 -17.14 -15.91
CA LEU A 66 7.46 -16.10 -16.28
C LEU A 66 7.74 -15.21 -15.06
N THR A 67 8.99 -14.88 -14.80
CA THR A 67 9.38 -13.93 -13.75
C THR A 67 10.81 -13.45 -13.99
N ALA A 68 11.10 -12.19 -13.66
CA ALA A 68 12.47 -11.68 -13.60
C ALA A 68 13.24 -12.25 -12.39
N SER A 69 12.55 -12.48 -11.27
CA SER A 69 13.15 -12.99 -10.04
C SER A 69 12.13 -13.73 -9.15
N PRO A 70 12.39 -14.98 -8.73
CA PRO A 70 11.54 -15.70 -7.77
C PRO A 70 11.70 -15.21 -6.30
N GLY A 71 12.74 -14.43 -6.01
CA GLY A 71 13.10 -13.96 -4.67
C GLY A 71 13.60 -15.07 -3.74
N VAL A 72 13.72 -14.76 -2.45
CA VAL A 72 14.15 -15.72 -1.41
C VAL A 72 13.18 -15.84 -0.23
N GLY A 73 12.02 -15.18 -0.30
CA GLY A 73 10.99 -15.27 0.74
C GLY A 73 11.44 -14.72 2.10
N GLY A 74 12.36 -13.75 2.09
CA GLY A 74 12.95 -13.19 3.31
C GLY A 74 14.00 -14.07 3.99
N ALA A 75 14.48 -15.13 3.32
CA ALA A 75 15.55 -15.98 3.85
C ALA A 75 16.80 -15.19 4.23
N LYS A 76 17.49 -15.67 5.27
CA LYS A 76 18.78 -15.13 5.76
C LYS A 76 19.96 -16.07 5.49
N ASP A 77 19.67 -17.27 5.00
CA ASP A 77 20.65 -18.32 4.77
C ASP A 77 20.35 -19.07 3.47
N SER A 78 21.35 -19.78 2.96
CA SER A 78 21.27 -20.47 1.69
C SER A 78 20.28 -21.64 1.68
N LYS A 79 20.04 -22.29 2.83
CA LYS A 79 19.14 -23.45 2.91
C LYS A 79 17.70 -23.01 2.77
N LYS A 80 17.30 -21.94 3.48
CA LYS A 80 15.96 -21.36 3.36
C LYS A 80 15.72 -20.72 2.00
N ALA A 81 16.75 -20.13 1.38
CA ALA A 81 16.64 -19.63 0.01
C ALA A 81 16.35 -20.78 -0.98
N GLU A 82 17.09 -21.90 -0.90
CA GLU A 82 16.82 -23.10 -1.70
C GLU A 82 15.41 -23.65 -1.46
N GLU A 83 14.99 -23.74 -0.20
CA GLU A 83 13.64 -24.16 0.19
C GLU A 83 12.56 -23.28 -0.44
N HIS A 84 12.75 -21.96 -0.46
CA HIS A 84 11.83 -21.01 -1.09
C HIS A 84 11.72 -21.22 -2.60
N ILE A 85 12.84 -21.38 -3.31
CA ILE A 85 12.85 -21.67 -4.76
C ILE A 85 12.12 -22.98 -5.06
N LEU A 86 12.35 -24.03 -4.26
CA LEU A 86 11.67 -25.31 -4.40
C LEU A 86 10.17 -25.20 -4.14
N LYS A 87 9.74 -24.38 -3.17
CA LYS A 87 8.32 -24.12 -2.90
C LYS A 87 7.64 -23.44 -4.08
N ILE A 88 8.27 -22.45 -4.71
CA ILE A 88 7.72 -21.82 -5.92
C ILE A 88 7.61 -22.85 -7.06
N CYS A 89 8.67 -23.63 -7.30
CA CYS A 89 8.64 -24.72 -8.28
C CYS A 89 7.51 -25.73 -8.00
N ALA A 90 7.29 -26.06 -6.72
CA ALA A 90 6.28 -27.02 -6.29
C ALA A 90 4.86 -26.47 -6.50
N ASN A 91 4.64 -25.20 -6.18
CA ASN A 91 3.37 -24.51 -6.41
C ASN A 91 3.09 -24.38 -7.91
N MET A 92 4.10 -24.08 -8.73
CA MET A 92 3.97 -23.99 -10.19
C MET A 92 3.99 -25.35 -10.90
N ASP A 93 4.23 -26.45 -10.19
CA ASP A 93 4.46 -27.78 -10.74
C ASP A 93 5.47 -27.80 -11.90
N SER A 94 6.50 -26.94 -11.82
CA SER A 94 7.40 -26.60 -12.93
C SER A 94 8.86 -26.57 -12.49
N ARG A 95 9.78 -26.84 -13.43
CA ARG A 95 11.23 -26.70 -13.21
C ARG A 95 11.70 -25.30 -13.61
N ILE A 96 12.53 -24.69 -12.77
CA ILE A 96 13.10 -23.36 -13.07
C ILE A 96 14.20 -23.45 -14.14
N LYS A 97 14.17 -22.49 -15.09
CA LYS A 97 15.15 -22.35 -16.16
C LYS A 97 15.70 -20.93 -16.19
N THR A 98 16.99 -20.81 -16.51
CA THR A 98 17.72 -19.54 -16.64
C THR A 98 18.62 -19.64 -17.87
N VAL A 99 19.04 -18.50 -18.43
CA VAL A 99 20.01 -18.47 -19.53
C VAL A 99 21.38 -18.92 -18.99
N GLN A 100 21.95 -19.96 -19.60
CA GLN A 100 23.26 -20.51 -19.20
C GLN A 100 24.27 -20.46 -20.35
N THR A 101 23.88 -20.93 -21.55
CA THR A 101 24.80 -21.00 -22.70
C THR A 101 25.09 -19.64 -23.32
N HIS A 102 24.07 -18.79 -23.45
CA HIS A 102 24.17 -17.51 -24.17
C HIS A 102 24.22 -16.29 -23.24
N ILE A 103 24.90 -16.41 -22.09
CA ILE A 103 24.98 -15.34 -21.08
C ILE A 103 25.57 -14.06 -21.67
N LYS A 104 26.64 -14.14 -22.48
CA LYS A 104 27.26 -12.97 -23.11
C LYS A 104 26.30 -12.20 -24.01
N GLN A 105 25.40 -12.90 -24.72
CA GLN A 105 24.38 -12.26 -25.54
C GLN A 105 23.37 -11.50 -24.67
N LEU A 106 22.96 -12.10 -23.55
CA LEU A 106 22.05 -11.47 -22.60
C LEU A 106 22.68 -10.22 -21.96
N GLU A 107 23.95 -10.30 -21.53
CA GLU A 107 24.69 -9.18 -20.94
C GLU A 107 24.85 -8.02 -21.94
N ASN A 108 25.05 -8.31 -23.23
CA ASN A 108 25.12 -7.30 -24.26
C ASN A 108 23.77 -6.63 -24.56
N GLN A 109 22.66 -7.35 -24.39
CA GLN A 109 21.30 -6.84 -24.63
C GLN A 109 20.72 -6.10 -23.42
N VAL A 110 21.10 -6.49 -22.21
CA VAL A 110 20.56 -5.95 -20.96
C VAL A 110 21.69 -5.28 -20.18
N LYS A 111 21.79 -3.96 -20.33
CA LYS A 111 22.77 -3.16 -19.59
C LYS A 111 22.29 -2.93 -18.17
N LEU A 112 23.19 -3.16 -17.20
CA LEU A 112 22.93 -2.89 -15.79
C LEU A 112 23.25 -1.41 -15.47
N PRO A 113 22.39 -0.75 -14.68
CA PRO A 113 22.64 0.63 -14.27
C PRO A 113 23.81 0.72 -13.28
N TYR A 114 24.49 1.87 -13.27
CA TYR A 114 25.42 2.23 -12.21
C TYR A 114 24.66 2.48 -10.90
N LYS A 115 25.08 1.87 -9.79
CA LYS A 115 24.42 2.04 -8.49
C LYS A 115 25.10 3.14 -7.67
N LYS A 116 24.31 4.13 -7.22
CA LYS A 116 24.74 5.25 -6.38
C LYS A 116 23.93 5.28 -5.08
N VAL A 117 24.57 5.60 -3.96
CA VAL A 117 23.88 5.87 -2.69
C VAL A 117 24.11 7.33 -2.29
N GLU A 118 23.03 8.01 -2.01
CA GLU A 118 22.95 9.43 -1.69
C GLU A 118 22.51 9.57 -0.23
N ILE A 119 23.49 9.78 0.64
CA ILE A 119 23.25 9.86 2.09
C ILE A 119 22.93 11.32 2.45
N ALA A 120 21.78 11.52 3.08
CA ALA A 120 21.46 12.75 3.78
C ALA A 120 21.94 12.62 5.24
N GLU A 121 22.65 13.62 5.74
CA GLU A 121 22.93 13.73 7.17
C GLU A 121 21.62 14.06 7.91
N ASP A 122 21.53 13.60 9.15
CA ASP A 122 20.37 13.87 9.98
C ASP A 122 20.52 15.29 10.55
N ASN A 123 19.74 16.25 10.05
CA ASN A 123 19.75 17.64 10.52
C ASN A 123 19.66 17.69 12.06
N ALA A 124 20.70 18.22 12.72
CA ALA A 124 20.74 18.29 14.19
C ALA A 124 19.71 19.25 14.80
N LYS A 125 19.13 20.15 13.99
CA LYS A 125 18.02 21.04 14.38
C LYS A 125 16.83 20.79 13.48
N SER A 126 15.71 20.39 14.08
CA SER A 126 14.42 20.27 13.40
C SER A 126 13.36 21.07 14.15
N PRO A 127 13.40 22.42 14.12
CA PRO A 127 12.50 23.24 14.93
C PRO A 127 11.02 22.97 14.62
N PHE A 128 10.69 22.70 13.36
CA PHE A 128 9.33 22.33 12.95
C PHE A 128 8.90 20.97 13.54
N GLY A 129 9.77 19.96 13.43
CA GLY A 129 9.51 18.63 14.00
C GLY A 129 9.41 18.69 15.52
N ASP A 130 10.27 19.47 16.18
CA ASP A 130 10.28 19.64 17.63
C ASP A 130 9.03 20.38 18.12
N LYS A 131 8.54 21.37 17.37
CA LYS A 131 7.27 22.05 17.68
C LYS A 131 6.07 21.10 17.57
N ILE A 132 6.05 20.22 16.56
CA ILE A 132 5.01 19.18 16.45
C ILE A 132 5.10 18.21 17.65
N LYS A 133 6.30 17.78 18.04
CA LYS A 133 6.48 16.90 19.20
C LYS A 133 6.03 17.56 20.52
N GLU A 134 6.26 18.85 20.68
CA GLU A 134 5.74 19.64 21.81
C GLU A 134 4.20 19.58 21.85
N MET A 135 3.54 19.87 20.74
CA MET A 135 2.08 19.79 20.64
C MET A 135 1.56 18.37 20.90
N MET A 136 2.27 17.34 20.43
CA MET A 136 1.92 15.94 20.73
C MET A 136 1.99 15.66 22.24
N LYS A 137 3.03 16.14 22.94
CA LYS A 137 3.16 16.00 24.39
C LYS A 137 2.04 16.70 25.17
N ASP A 138 1.60 17.87 24.70
CA ASP A 138 0.45 18.58 25.30
C ASP A 138 -0.83 17.75 25.19
N ILE A 139 -1.06 17.12 24.03
CA ILE A 139 -2.22 16.24 23.81
C ILE A 139 -2.12 14.95 24.63
N GLU A 140 -0.93 14.35 24.70
CA GLU A 140 -0.65 13.16 25.51
C GLU A 140 -0.93 13.41 27.00
N THR A 141 -0.50 14.58 27.50
CA THR A 141 -0.74 15.01 28.88
C THR A 141 -2.22 15.26 29.13
N PHE A 142 -2.92 15.94 28.22
CA PHE A 142 -4.37 16.20 28.36
C PHE A 142 -5.22 14.91 28.35
N SER A 143 -4.75 13.87 27.66
CA SER A 143 -5.49 12.62 27.46
C SER A 143 -5.06 11.45 28.35
N ASP A 144 -4.04 11.64 29.19
CA ASP A 144 -3.40 10.59 29.99
C ASP A 144 -2.88 9.42 29.11
N LEU A 145 -2.33 9.74 27.94
CA LEU A 145 -1.79 8.76 26.98
C LEU A 145 -0.25 8.91 26.89
N TYR A 146 0.48 8.11 27.65
CA TYR A 146 1.95 8.20 27.70
C TYR A 146 2.62 7.13 26.83
N PRO A 147 3.18 7.50 25.66
CA PRO A 147 3.89 6.57 24.79
C PRO A 147 5.26 6.19 25.38
N GLN A 148 5.78 5.04 24.98
CA GLN A 148 7.21 4.67 25.13
C GLN A 148 7.94 4.68 23.78
N ASN A 149 7.22 5.07 22.73
CA ASN A 149 7.65 5.02 21.35
C ASN A 149 7.99 6.43 20.87
N ASP A 150 8.99 6.55 20.00
CA ASP A 150 9.39 7.84 19.45
C ASP A 150 8.32 8.41 18.51
N HIS A 151 8.02 9.69 18.67
CA HIS A 151 7.15 10.45 17.76
C HIS A 151 7.69 10.41 16.33
N GLY A 152 6.80 10.31 15.34
CA GLY A 152 7.15 10.19 13.93
C GLY A 152 7.58 8.78 13.50
N SER A 153 7.56 7.79 14.41
CA SER A 153 7.90 6.41 14.08
C SER A 153 6.68 5.57 13.66
N GLN A 154 6.92 4.45 12.97
CA GLN A 154 5.89 3.45 12.70
C GLN A 154 5.43 2.75 13.99
N SER A 155 6.31 2.65 14.99
CA SER A 155 5.99 2.01 16.27
C SER A 155 4.99 2.84 17.08
N TYR A 156 5.13 4.17 17.07
CA TYR A 156 4.16 5.10 17.65
C TYR A 156 2.81 5.02 16.91
N GLU A 157 2.82 4.95 15.58
CA GLU A 157 1.60 4.82 14.77
C GLU A 157 0.79 3.57 15.17
N GLN A 158 1.46 2.42 15.33
CA GLN A 158 0.81 1.19 15.77
C GLN A 158 0.23 1.32 17.18
N TRP A 159 0.98 1.93 18.09
CA TRP A 159 0.54 2.18 19.46
C TRP A 159 -0.69 3.08 19.51
N VAL A 160 -0.68 4.24 18.83
CA VAL A 160 -1.78 5.20 18.88
C VAL A 160 -3.04 4.66 18.23
N VAL A 161 -2.92 3.88 17.13
CA VAL A 161 -4.06 3.18 16.51
C VAL A 161 -4.64 2.12 17.45
N GLN A 162 -3.80 1.43 18.22
CA GLN A 162 -4.29 0.47 19.21
C GLN A 162 -5.01 1.18 20.36
N LYS A 163 -4.48 2.30 20.85
CA LYS A 163 -5.13 3.13 21.88
C LYS A 163 -6.46 3.70 21.40
N GLU A 164 -6.54 4.19 20.17
CA GLU A 164 -7.77 4.65 19.53
C GLU A 164 -8.87 3.57 19.54
N LYS A 165 -8.50 2.31 19.23
CA LYS A 165 -9.42 1.16 19.21
C LYS A 165 -9.86 0.75 20.61
N THR A 166 -8.95 0.75 21.58
CA THR A 166 -9.27 0.40 22.98
C THR A 166 -10.19 1.45 23.59
N ALA A 167 -9.84 2.73 23.49
CA ALA A 167 -10.66 3.83 24.02
C ALA A 167 -12.06 3.87 23.39
N ALA A 168 -12.17 3.58 22.09
CA ALA A 168 -13.46 3.43 21.42
C ALA A 168 -14.33 2.30 21.98
N LYS A 169 -13.73 1.17 22.38
CA LYS A 169 -14.46 0.02 22.96
C LYS A 169 -14.89 0.29 24.39
N GLU A 170 -14.07 1.02 25.15
CA GLU A 170 -14.34 1.40 26.54
C GLU A 170 -15.28 2.60 26.66
N GLY A 171 -15.64 3.25 25.54
CA GLY A 171 -16.46 4.46 25.54
C GLY A 171 -15.72 5.71 26.03
N ASN A 172 -14.39 5.66 26.17
CA ASN A 172 -13.56 6.79 26.58
C ASN A 172 -13.35 7.76 25.41
N ARG A 173 -14.29 8.70 25.25
CA ARG A 173 -14.28 9.68 24.16
C ARG A 173 -12.99 10.51 24.12
N ARG A 174 -12.54 11.03 25.27
CA ARG A 174 -11.36 11.91 25.37
C ARG A 174 -10.13 11.23 24.77
N GLN A 175 -9.81 10.04 25.26
CA GLN A 175 -8.67 9.26 24.73
C GLN A 175 -8.85 8.86 23.27
N HIS A 176 -10.07 8.48 22.87
CA HIS A 176 -10.35 8.11 21.48
C HIS A 176 -10.06 9.26 20.51
N VAL A 177 -10.55 10.47 20.80
CA VAL A 177 -10.37 11.63 19.93
C VAL A 177 -8.92 12.14 19.98
N CYS A 178 -8.30 12.22 21.15
CA CYS A 178 -6.89 12.60 21.25
C CYS A 178 -5.99 11.62 20.47
N ALA A 179 -6.24 10.31 20.54
CA ALA A 179 -5.50 9.32 19.75
C ALA A 179 -5.67 9.53 18.22
N LEU A 180 -6.87 9.91 17.75
CA LEU A 180 -7.07 10.24 16.34
C LEU A 180 -6.23 11.46 15.90
N HIS A 181 -6.15 12.49 16.74
CA HIS A 181 -5.35 13.68 16.45
C HIS A 181 -3.85 13.38 16.52
N LEU A 182 -3.38 12.68 17.56
CA LEU A 182 -1.99 12.24 17.71
C LEU A 182 -1.52 11.42 16.50
N LYS A 183 -2.40 10.57 15.94
CA LYS A 183 -2.12 9.85 14.69
C LYS A 183 -1.84 10.80 13.53
N LYS A 184 -2.59 11.90 13.40
CA LYS A 184 -2.39 12.91 12.34
C LYS A 184 -1.13 13.75 12.53
N TYR A 185 -0.75 14.07 13.78
CA TYR A 185 0.56 14.69 14.06
C TYR A 185 1.72 13.73 13.77
N ASN A 186 1.58 12.45 14.11
CA ASN A 186 2.57 11.43 13.77
C ASN A 186 2.70 11.25 12.25
N ASP A 187 1.59 11.23 11.51
CA ASP A 187 1.59 11.24 10.04
C ASP A 187 2.35 12.47 9.51
N ALA A 188 2.15 13.65 10.08
CA ALA A 188 2.84 14.88 9.69
C ALA A 188 4.36 14.82 9.93
N LEU A 189 4.82 14.22 11.03
CA LEU A 189 6.25 13.98 11.28
C LEU A 189 6.86 13.00 10.27
N GLN A 190 6.16 11.91 9.96
CA GLN A 190 6.60 10.95 8.93
C GLN A 190 6.66 11.60 7.54
N LEU A 191 5.70 12.47 7.23
CA LEU A 191 5.71 13.24 5.99
C LEU A 191 6.88 14.22 5.97
N TYR A 192 7.07 15.00 7.03
CA TYR A 192 8.19 15.95 7.16
C TYR A 192 9.55 15.30 6.93
N ASP A 193 9.73 14.05 7.36
CA ASP A 193 10.94 13.27 7.08
C ASP A 193 11.15 13.01 5.57
N THR A 194 10.11 13.08 4.74
CA THR A 194 10.18 12.80 3.30
C THR A 194 9.95 14.01 2.40
N ILE A 195 9.17 15.00 2.80
CA ILE A 195 8.73 16.13 1.97
C ILE A 195 8.94 17.47 2.70
N ARG A 196 8.50 18.58 2.11
CA ARG A 196 8.69 19.92 2.72
C ARG A 196 7.87 20.09 3.99
N MET A 197 8.32 20.99 4.87
CA MET A 197 7.55 21.42 6.04
C MET A 197 6.16 21.94 5.66
N ASN A 198 6.07 22.73 4.58
CA ASN A 198 4.79 23.25 4.08
C ASN A 198 3.80 22.14 3.72
N ASP A 199 4.25 21.04 3.12
CA ASP A 199 3.37 19.94 2.75
C ASP A 199 2.90 19.13 3.98
N ALA A 200 3.78 18.98 4.99
CA ALA A 200 3.43 18.39 6.28
C ALA A 200 2.45 19.26 7.06
N LEU A 201 2.63 20.58 7.05
CA LEU A 201 1.70 21.53 7.65
C LEU A 201 0.35 21.52 6.93
N ALA A 202 0.35 21.50 5.60
CA ALA A 202 -0.87 21.42 4.79
C ALA A 202 -1.71 20.18 5.13
N HIS A 203 -1.08 19.05 5.49
CA HIS A 203 -1.77 17.87 5.99
C HIS A 203 -2.59 18.17 7.26
N LEU A 204 -1.98 18.82 8.25
CA LEU A 204 -2.65 19.18 9.51
C LEU A 204 -3.70 20.27 9.30
N VAL A 205 -3.40 21.30 8.50
CA VAL A 205 -4.35 22.36 8.16
C VAL A 205 -5.59 21.79 7.48
N LYS A 206 -5.43 20.87 6.52
CA LYS A 206 -6.54 20.18 5.87
C LYS A 206 -7.40 19.41 6.89
N PHE A 207 -6.76 18.68 7.80
CA PHE A 207 -7.46 17.92 8.84
C PHE A 207 -8.31 18.82 9.76
N TYR A 208 -7.75 19.90 10.30
CA TYR A 208 -8.48 20.82 11.17
C TYR A 208 -9.53 21.66 10.43
N ASN A 209 -9.32 21.98 9.15
CA ASN A 209 -10.34 22.60 8.31
C ASN A 209 -11.53 21.67 8.08
N ASP A 210 -11.28 20.38 7.84
CA ASP A 210 -12.33 19.37 7.69
C ASP A 210 -13.11 19.19 9.01
N GLU A 211 -12.44 19.16 10.17
CA GLU A 211 -13.12 19.13 11.48
C GLU A 211 -13.96 20.40 11.71
N LYS A 212 -13.44 21.59 11.38
CA LYS A 212 -14.18 22.86 11.48
C LYS A 212 -15.42 22.88 10.59
N LYS A 213 -15.30 22.43 9.33
CA LYS A 213 -16.44 22.31 8.41
C LYS A 213 -17.51 21.36 8.96
N ARG A 214 -17.11 20.23 9.55
CA ARG A 214 -18.04 19.28 10.17
C ARG A 214 -18.76 19.89 11.37
N ALA A 215 -18.06 20.64 12.21
CA ALA A 215 -18.66 21.37 13.32
C ALA A 215 -19.70 22.39 12.85
N LEU A 216 -19.42 23.14 11.77
CA LEU A 216 -20.36 24.10 11.18
C LEU A 216 -21.62 23.43 10.61
N MET A 217 -21.49 22.32 9.89
CA MET A 217 -22.64 21.56 9.36
C MET A 217 -23.56 21.00 10.45
N LEU A 218 -23.04 20.78 11.66
CA LEU A 218 -23.87 20.40 12.80
C LEU A 218 -24.79 21.55 13.26
N ASN A 219 -24.36 22.80 13.08
CA ASN A 219 -24.99 23.99 13.66
C ASN A 219 -26.09 24.62 12.78
N GLU A 220 -26.00 24.50 11.45
CA GLU A 220 -26.99 25.09 10.52
C GLU A 220 -28.42 24.53 10.68
N SER A 221 -28.60 23.39 11.35
CA SER A 221 -29.94 22.78 11.51
C SER A 221 -30.69 23.14 12.79
N ASP A 222 -30.01 23.72 13.81
CA ASP A 222 -30.56 23.74 15.17
C ASP A 222 -30.69 25.14 15.80
N GLY A 223 -30.36 26.23 15.09
CA GLY A 223 -30.62 27.61 15.56
C GLY A 223 -29.98 28.02 16.90
N ALA A 224 -29.06 27.21 17.44
CA ALA A 224 -28.44 27.40 18.75
C ALA A 224 -27.03 28.00 18.64
N ALA A 225 -26.63 28.76 19.67
CA ALA A 225 -25.34 29.46 19.73
C ALA A 225 -24.13 28.50 19.69
N LEU A 226 -23.02 29.01 19.12
CA LEU A 226 -21.80 28.29 18.74
C LEU A 226 -21.08 27.55 19.90
N SER A 227 -21.34 27.93 21.16
CA SER A 227 -20.53 27.54 22.33
C SER A 227 -20.97 26.26 23.04
N ASP A 228 -22.24 25.87 22.97
CA ASP A 228 -22.81 24.91 23.95
C ASP A 228 -22.78 23.44 23.49
N LYS A 229 -22.30 23.15 22.27
CA LYS A 229 -22.28 21.79 21.69
C LYS A 229 -20.87 21.24 21.38
N ILE A 230 -19.82 22.05 21.50
CA ILE A 230 -18.45 21.58 21.21
C ILE A 230 -17.89 20.93 22.46
N ASP A 231 -17.54 19.64 22.35
CA ASP A 231 -16.92 18.87 23.42
C ASP A 231 -15.61 19.55 23.87
N GLU A 232 -15.34 19.54 25.17
CA GLU A 232 -14.13 20.15 25.75
C GLU A 232 -12.84 19.63 25.07
N THR A 233 -12.80 18.35 24.72
CA THR A 233 -11.67 17.72 24.01
C THR A 233 -11.50 18.36 22.62
N ASP A 234 -12.58 18.49 21.86
CA ASP A 234 -12.55 19.00 20.49
C ASP A 234 -12.13 20.49 20.50
N ARG A 235 -12.58 21.27 21.50
CA ARG A 235 -12.17 22.66 21.72
C ARG A 235 -10.68 22.76 22.04
N PHE A 236 -10.20 22.02 23.05
CA PHE A 236 -8.78 22.01 23.43
C PHE A 236 -7.86 21.70 22.23
N LEU A 237 -8.18 20.65 21.47
CA LEU A 237 -7.38 20.22 20.32
C LEU A 237 -7.35 21.25 19.20
N THR A 238 -8.46 21.97 19.00
CA THR A 238 -8.60 23.02 17.98
C THR A 238 -7.84 24.28 18.38
N GLU A 239 -8.00 24.73 19.62
CA GLU A 239 -7.29 25.90 20.16
C GLU A 239 -5.78 25.68 20.18
N LEU A 240 -5.31 24.50 20.60
CA LEU A 240 -3.90 24.13 20.58
C LEU A 240 -3.31 24.25 19.16
N PHE A 241 -4.00 23.70 18.16
CA PHE A 241 -3.54 23.79 16.77
C PHE A 241 -3.45 25.22 16.27
N TYR A 242 -4.52 26.01 16.42
CA TYR A 242 -4.53 27.38 15.90
C TYR A 242 -3.60 28.32 16.69
N LYS A 243 -3.33 28.04 17.96
CA LYS A 243 -2.32 28.74 18.75
C LYS A 243 -0.92 28.56 18.15
N CYS A 244 -0.54 27.33 17.80
CA CYS A 244 0.79 27.02 17.27
C CYS A 244 0.90 27.14 15.74
N LYS A 245 -0.22 27.30 15.03
CA LYS A 245 -0.25 27.35 13.56
C LYS A 245 0.66 28.43 12.98
N LYS A 246 0.66 29.65 13.56
CA LYS A 246 1.51 30.75 13.08
C LYS A 246 3.00 30.44 13.21
N ASP A 247 3.40 29.84 14.33
CA ASP A 247 4.78 29.42 14.55
C ASP A 247 5.19 28.35 13.54
N LEU A 248 4.32 27.37 13.27
CA LEU A 248 4.56 26.34 12.26
C LEU A 248 4.66 26.92 10.84
N GLU A 249 3.84 27.92 10.49
CA GLU A 249 3.90 28.62 9.20
C GLU A 249 5.24 29.35 9.04
N GLN A 250 5.68 30.10 10.04
CA GLN A 250 6.98 30.80 10.01
C GLN A 250 8.17 29.84 9.91
N LEU A 251 8.12 28.71 10.64
CA LEU A 251 9.16 27.69 10.56
C LEU A 251 9.20 27.02 9.18
N ALA A 252 8.03 26.81 8.55
CA ALA A 252 7.93 26.14 7.27
C ALA A 252 8.36 26.98 6.07
N GLU A 253 8.35 28.31 6.21
CA GLU A 253 8.88 29.27 5.23
C GLU A 253 10.42 29.38 5.26
N ASN A 254 11.06 28.93 6.33
CA ASN A 254 12.51 29.06 6.47
C ASN A 254 13.26 27.94 5.71
N GLU A 255 13.91 28.31 4.60
CA GLU A 255 14.71 27.42 3.76
C GLU A 255 15.95 26.84 4.47
N GLU A 256 16.43 27.45 5.55
CA GLU A 256 17.56 26.93 6.34
C GLU A 256 17.28 25.52 6.89
N TYR A 257 16.01 25.21 7.16
CA TYR A 257 15.59 23.92 7.68
C TYR A 257 15.00 22.99 6.62
N GLU A 258 15.31 23.23 5.33
CA GLU A 258 14.93 22.34 4.24
C GLU A 258 15.44 20.90 4.50
N ASN A 259 14.61 19.92 4.15
CA ASN A 259 14.94 18.51 4.33
C ASN A 259 16.15 18.12 3.45
N GLU A 260 17.23 17.65 4.07
CA GLU A 260 18.45 17.32 3.33
C GLU A 260 18.23 16.22 2.27
N LYS A 261 17.29 15.28 2.49
CA LYS A 261 16.93 14.29 1.45
C LYS A 261 16.39 14.95 0.19
N LEU A 262 15.61 16.02 0.29
CA LEU A 262 15.15 16.79 -0.88
C LEU A 262 16.33 17.43 -1.60
N THR A 263 17.32 17.93 -0.87
CA THR A 263 18.56 18.46 -1.46
C THR A 263 19.33 17.37 -2.23
N ARG A 264 19.48 16.17 -1.65
CA ARG A 264 20.12 15.02 -2.32
C ARG A 264 19.33 14.54 -3.54
N LEU A 265 18.01 14.54 -3.45
CA LEU A 265 17.11 14.22 -4.56
C LEU A 265 17.24 15.25 -5.69
N ARG A 266 17.17 16.54 -5.37
CA ARG A 266 17.36 17.64 -6.33
C ARG A 266 18.67 17.50 -7.07
N ARG A 267 19.77 17.29 -6.35
CA ARG A 267 21.10 17.08 -6.94
C ARG A 267 21.09 15.93 -7.94
N SER A 268 20.58 14.76 -7.54
CA SER A 268 20.57 13.56 -8.38
C SER A 268 19.74 13.75 -9.66
N ILE A 269 18.60 14.42 -9.56
CA ILE A 269 17.76 14.73 -10.72
C ILE A 269 18.46 15.74 -11.63
N MET A 270 18.96 16.85 -11.08
CA MET A 270 19.60 17.90 -11.89
C MET A 270 20.86 17.39 -12.60
N GLU A 271 21.69 16.57 -11.93
CA GLU A 271 22.89 15.95 -12.54
C GLU A 271 22.54 15.13 -13.78
N GLU A 272 21.48 14.31 -13.75
CA GLU A 272 21.11 13.47 -14.89
C GLU A 272 20.46 14.28 -16.04
N PHE A 273 19.51 15.15 -15.71
CA PHE A 273 18.74 15.87 -16.74
C PHE A 273 19.54 16.99 -17.42
N THR A 274 20.60 17.50 -16.78
CA THR A 274 21.55 18.41 -17.43
C THR A 274 22.52 17.68 -18.36
N ARG A 275 22.91 16.45 -18.02
CA ARG A 275 23.76 15.60 -18.87
C ARG A 275 23.05 15.15 -20.14
N ASN A 276 21.74 14.86 -20.07
CA ASN A 276 20.97 14.32 -21.19
C ASN A 276 19.62 15.03 -21.33
N ASN A 277 19.46 15.85 -22.37
CA ASN A 277 18.22 16.59 -22.66
C ASN A 277 17.02 15.71 -23.04
N LYS A 278 17.23 14.41 -23.29
CA LYS A 278 16.20 13.40 -23.54
C LYS A 278 16.09 12.40 -22.37
N ALA A 279 16.67 12.72 -21.21
CA ALA A 279 16.62 11.88 -20.03
C ALA A 279 15.18 11.55 -19.64
N ARG A 280 14.96 10.30 -19.24
CA ARG A 280 13.74 9.85 -18.57
C ARG A 280 14.07 9.32 -17.19
N GLY A 281 13.24 9.64 -16.20
CA GLY A 281 13.46 9.24 -14.83
C GLY A 281 12.22 8.71 -14.11
N ILE A 282 12.47 7.93 -13.05
CA ILE A 282 11.44 7.55 -12.06
C ILE A 282 11.97 7.84 -10.66
N VAL A 283 11.16 8.48 -9.83
CA VAL A 283 11.38 8.62 -8.38
C VAL A 283 10.34 7.77 -7.65
N PHE A 284 10.78 6.68 -7.03
CA PHE A 284 9.96 5.85 -6.17
C PHE A 284 9.89 6.42 -4.76
N THR A 285 8.67 6.54 -4.23
CA THR A 285 8.39 6.96 -2.85
C THR A 285 7.32 6.08 -2.22
N LYS A 286 7.26 6.07 -0.88
CA LYS A 286 6.42 5.14 -0.12
C LYS A 286 4.93 5.43 -0.21
N THR A 287 4.54 6.71 -0.13
CA THR A 287 3.13 7.10 0.03
C THR A 287 2.59 7.88 -1.15
N ARG A 288 1.27 7.80 -1.37
CA ARG A 288 0.59 8.57 -2.41
C ARG A 288 0.71 10.08 -2.17
N GLN A 289 0.63 10.49 -0.90
CA GLN A 289 0.77 11.89 -0.52
C GLN A 289 2.19 12.40 -0.81
N SER A 290 3.23 11.63 -0.48
CA SER A 290 4.61 11.99 -0.82
C SER A 290 4.80 12.10 -2.33
N ALA A 291 4.20 11.21 -3.13
CA ALA A 291 4.30 11.28 -4.58
C ALA A 291 3.70 12.57 -5.17
N ALA A 292 2.51 12.96 -4.69
CA ALA A 292 1.88 14.20 -5.11
C ALA A 292 2.63 15.45 -4.62
N ALA A 293 3.10 15.44 -3.37
CA ALA A 293 3.84 16.57 -2.81
C ALA A 293 5.21 16.77 -3.48
N LEU A 294 5.93 15.69 -3.80
CA LEU A 294 7.17 15.78 -4.58
C LEU A 294 6.92 16.30 -6.00
N CYS A 295 5.77 15.97 -6.59
CA CYS A 295 5.37 16.52 -7.89
C CYS A 295 5.19 18.03 -7.81
N GLN A 296 4.42 18.48 -6.82
CA GLN A 296 4.21 19.90 -6.58
C GLN A 296 5.52 20.63 -6.27
N TRP A 297 6.41 20.03 -5.47
CA TRP A 297 7.73 20.59 -5.18
C TRP A 297 8.59 20.78 -6.44
N ILE A 298 8.51 19.86 -7.40
CA ILE A 298 9.18 20.01 -8.70
C ILE A 298 8.52 21.13 -9.52
N ASP A 299 7.19 21.19 -9.55
CA ASP A 299 6.45 22.18 -10.32
C ASP A 299 6.63 23.61 -9.80
N ASP A 300 6.76 23.77 -8.47
CA ASP A 300 6.97 25.04 -7.76
C ASP A 300 8.39 25.60 -7.97
N ASN A 301 9.35 24.78 -8.42
CA ASN A 301 10.75 25.18 -8.55
C ASN A 301 11.17 25.34 -10.01
N GLU A 302 11.32 26.60 -10.43
CA GLU A 302 11.60 26.98 -11.82
C GLU A 302 12.87 26.33 -12.38
N LYS A 303 13.88 26.04 -11.55
CA LYS A 303 15.14 25.41 -11.99
C LYS A 303 14.94 24.04 -12.63
N PHE A 304 13.94 23.26 -12.18
CA PHE A 304 13.63 21.99 -12.83
C PHE A 304 13.04 22.21 -14.23
N ARG A 305 12.20 23.24 -14.39
CA ARG A 305 11.61 23.60 -15.68
C ARG A 305 12.65 24.12 -16.66
N GLU A 306 13.62 24.90 -16.19
CA GLU A 306 14.74 25.42 -16.99
C GLU A 306 15.57 24.31 -17.64
N VAL A 307 15.79 23.19 -16.93
CA VAL A 307 16.47 22.01 -17.47
C VAL A 307 15.54 21.04 -18.21
N GLY A 308 14.29 21.45 -18.44
CA GLY A 308 13.32 20.71 -19.24
C GLY A 308 12.67 19.52 -18.52
N ILE A 309 12.61 19.50 -17.18
CA ILE A 309 11.88 18.47 -16.44
C ILE A 309 10.37 18.76 -16.48
N ARG A 310 9.59 17.71 -16.76
CA ARG A 310 8.14 17.68 -16.80
C ARG A 310 7.68 16.47 -16.03
N ALA A 311 7.38 16.69 -14.76
CA ALA A 311 7.05 15.65 -13.81
C ALA A 311 5.54 15.36 -13.76
N HIS A 312 5.20 14.12 -13.41
CA HIS A 312 3.85 13.78 -12.99
C HIS A 312 3.90 12.57 -12.06
N TYR A 313 3.00 12.50 -11.07
CA TYR A 313 2.92 11.34 -10.20
C TYR A 313 2.10 10.18 -10.81
N ILE A 314 2.39 8.95 -10.37
CA ILE A 314 1.59 7.76 -10.65
C ILE A 314 1.39 6.92 -9.38
N ILE A 315 0.13 6.75 -8.98
CA ILE A 315 -0.27 6.09 -7.73
C ILE A 315 -1.30 5.00 -7.97
N GLY A 316 -1.41 4.03 -7.05
CA GLY A 316 -2.31 2.88 -7.20
C GLY A 316 -3.81 3.23 -7.23
N ALA A 317 -4.60 2.33 -7.81
CA ALA A 317 -6.05 2.49 -8.00
C ALA A 317 -6.92 2.02 -6.81
N GLY A 318 -6.32 1.39 -5.80
CA GLY A 318 -7.06 0.89 -4.64
C GLY A 318 -7.67 2.02 -3.80
N ALA A 319 -8.89 1.84 -3.32
CA ALA A 319 -9.61 2.82 -2.50
C ALA A 319 -9.24 2.81 -1.00
N ASN A 320 -8.27 1.99 -0.59
CA ASN A 320 -7.95 1.72 0.81
C ASN A 320 -6.99 2.74 1.47
N SER A 321 -6.83 3.94 0.93
CA SER A 321 -6.00 4.99 1.55
C SER A 321 -6.77 6.29 1.72
N ASP A 322 -6.43 7.08 2.74
CA ASP A 322 -6.96 8.43 3.00
C ASP A 322 -6.68 9.42 1.85
N TYR A 323 -5.73 9.09 0.95
CA TYR A 323 -5.41 9.87 -0.23
C TYR A 323 -6.14 9.35 -1.47
N THR A 324 -6.55 10.26 -2.37
CA THR A 324 -7.27 9.94 -3.61
C THR A 324 -6.47 8.96 -4.47
N ALA A 325 -7.15 7.94 -5.00
CA ALA A 325 -6.56 6.97 -5.92
C ALA A 325 -6.55 7.52 -7.34
N MET A 326 -5.68 6.98 -8.21
CA MET A 326 -5.80 7.18 -9.65
C MET A 326 -6.55 6.00 -10.28
N THR A 327 -7.48 6.28 -11.16
CA THR A 327 -8.12 5.27 -12.01
C THR A 327 -7.10 4.64 -12.96
N GLN A 328 -7.39 3.42 -13.44
CA GLN A 328 -6.54 2.76 -14.44
C GLN A 328 -6.44 3.59 -15.74
N ASN A 329 -7.48 4.34 -16.09
CA ASN A 329 -7.47 5.18 -17.29
C ASN A 329 -6.53 6.40 -17.11
N GLU A 330 -6.54 7.03 -15.94
CA GLU A 330 -5.58 8.10 -15.62
C GLU A 330 -4.13 7.59 -15.64
N GLN A 331 -3.87 6.42 -15.06
CA GLN A 331 -2.55 5.78 -15.12
C GLN A 331 -2.10 5.54 -16.56
N LYS A 332 -2.97 4.98 -17.42
CA LYS A 332 -2.69 4.77 -18.85
C LYS A 332 -2.37 6.09 -19.57
N LYS A 333 -3.12 7.15 -19.30
CA LYS A 333 -2.86 8.49 -19.88
C LYS A 333 -1.49 9.03 -19.48
N VAL A 334 -1.13 8.94 -18.20
CA VAL A 334 0.19 9.39 -17.70
C VAL A 334 1.32 8.57 -18.34
N LEU A 335 1.17 7.24 -18.41
CA LEU A 335 2.16 6.37 -19.05
C LEU A 335 2.30 6.65 -20.54
N GLN A 336 1.20 6.95 -21.24
CA GLN A 336 1.24 7.32 -22.65
C GLN A 336 2.01 8.63 -22.85
N LYS A 337 1.74 9.66 -22.03
CA LYS A 337 2.49 10.93 -22.04
C LYS A 337 3.98 10.75 -21.75
N PHE A 338 4.32 9.84 -20.84
CA PHE A 338 5.71 9.49 -20.57
C PHE A 338 6.39 8.78 -21.76
N LYS A 339 5.64 7.90 -22.44
CA LYS A 339 6.09 7.20 -23.65
C LYS A 339 6.31 8.17 -24.83
N THR A 340 5.42 9.14 -25.01
CA THR A 340 5.54 10.18 -26.06
C THR A 340 6.59 11.24 -25.73
N GLY A 341 7.02 11.37 -24.47
CA GLY A 341 8.04 12.33 -24.02
C GLY A 341 7.47 13.68 -23.58
N GLU A 342 6.13 13.84 -23.61
CA GLU A 342 5.42 14.96 -22.98
C GLU A 342 5.75 15.04 -21.49
N LEU A 343 5.88 13.88 -20.83
CA LEU A 343 6.45 13.76 -19.48
C LEU A 343 7.79 13.05 -19.57
N ASN A 344 8.73 13.42 -18.70
CA ASN A 344 10.05 12.80 -18.64
C ASN A 344 10.48 12.41 -17.21
N LEU A 345 9.68 12.73 -16.19
CA LEU A 345 9.92 12.28 -14.83
C LEU A 345 8.62 11.74 -14.20
N LEU A 346 8.64 10.48 -13.76
CA LEU A 346 7.52 9.90 -13.01
C LEU A 346 7.83 9.89 -11.52
N ILE A 347 6.87 10.28 -10.69
CA ILE A 347 6.95 10.13 -9.24
C ILE A 347 5.98 9.05 -8.81
N ALA A 348 6.50 7.88 -8.48
CA ALA A 348 5.71 6.67 -8.39
C ALA A 348 5.70 6.09 -6.97
N THR A 349 4.59 5.44 -6.64
CA THR A 349 4.58 4.42 -5.57
C THR A 349 4.97 3.06 -6.17
N SER A 350 4.90 1.99 -5.39
CA SER A 350 5.19 0.62 -5.86
C SER A 350 4.35 0.15 -7.05
N VAL A 351 3.30 0.89 -7.41
CA VAL A 351 2.50 0.65 -8.64
C VAL A 351 3.36 0.59 -9.91
N ALA A 352 4.49 1.30 -9.96
CA ALA A 352 5.38 1.34 -11.12
C ALA A 352 6.56 0.36 -11.05
N GLU A 353 6.70 -0.40 -9.96
CA GLU A 353 7.77 -1.40 -9.84
C GLU A 353 7.51 -2.56 -10.80
N GLU A 354 6.27 -3.08 -10.81
CA GLU A 354 5.89 -4.31 -11.51
C GLU A 354 4.75 -4.08 -12.52
N GLY A 355 4.69 -4.88 -13.58
CA GLY A 355 3.52 -5.05 -14.44
C GLY A 355 3.16 -3.89 -15.39
N LEU A 356 3.58 -2.65 -15.11
CA LEU A 356 3.36 -1.53 -16.02
C LEU A 356 4.41 -1.50 -17.15
N ASP A 357 3.96 -1.31 -18.39
CA ASP A 357 4.83 -1.00 -19.54
C ASP A 357 5.33 0.44 -19.41
N ILE A 358 6.55 0.61 -18.94
CA ILE A 358 7.21 1.90 -18.75
C ILE A 358 8.42 1.95 -19.66
N LYS A 359 8.54 3.05 -20.42
CA LYS A 359 9.68 3.28 -21.31
C LYS A 359 10.99 3.30 -20.50
N GLU A 360 12.07 2.85 -21.12
CA GLU A 360 13.40 2.80 -20.51
C GLU A 360 13.81 4.15 -19.90
N CYS A 361 14.38 4.10 -18.69
CA CYS A 361 14.79 5.28 -17.94
C CYS A 361 16.32 5.36 -17.84
N ASN A 362 16.83 6.59 -17.82
CA ASN A 362 18.22 6.92 -17.54
C ASN A 362 18.49 6.98 -16.05
N ILE A 363 17.51 7.37 -15.23
CA ILE A 363 17.66 7.40 -13.77
C ILE A 363 16.46 6.79 -13.07
N VAL A 364 16.71 5.95 -12.09
CA VAL A 364 15.70 5.45 -11.15
C VAL A 364 16.16 5.76 -9.74
N ILE A 365 15.34 6.50 -8.99
CA ILE A 365 15.67 6.94 -7.64
C ILE A 365 14.71 6.25 -6.66
N SER A 366 15.24 5.50 -5.70
CA SER A 366 14.49 5.05 -4.53
C SER A 366 14.64 6.09 -3.43
N TYR A 367 13.59 6.86 -3.18
CA TYR A 367 13.60 7.99 -2.26
C TYR A 367 13.01 7.62 -0.90
N GLY A 368 13.87 7.36 0.08
CA GLY A 368 13.50 6.92 1.42
C GLY A 368 12.75 5.58 1.45
N LEU A 369 12.80 4.82 0.35
CA LEU A 369 12.01 3.62 0.17
C LEU A 369 12.85 2.36 0.42
N ILE A 370 12.36 1.52 1.32
CA ILE A 370 12.94 0.22 1.62
C ILE A 370 12.18 -0.84 0.82
N HIS A 371 12.83 -1.33 -0.23
CA HIS A 371 12.33 -2.41 -1.09
C HIS A 371 12.54 -3.78 -0.44
N ASN A 372 11.81 -4.81 -0.90
CA ASN A 372 12.30 -6.19 -0.78
C ASN A 372 13.23 -6.52 -1.96
N GLU A 373 13.84 -7.71 -1.97
CA GLU A 373 14.80 -8.08 -3.03
C GLU A 373 14.18 -8.12 -4.44
N ILE A 374 12.90 -8.47 -4.56
CA ILE A 374 12.20 -8.54 -5.85
C ILE A 374 11.92 -7.13 -6.38
N ALA A 375 11.33 -6.28 -5.54
CA ALA A 375 11.03 -4.88 -5.85
C ALA A 375 12.31 -4.10 -6.20
N MET A 376 13.41 -4.35 -5.49
CA MET A 376 14.72 -3.76 -5.80
C MET A 376 15.18 -4.14 -7.22
N MET A 377 15.07 -5.41 -7.60
CA MET A 377 15.45 -5.88 -8.94
C MET A 377 14.52 -5.35 -10.02
N GLN A 378 13.21 -5.27 -9.77
CA GLN A 378 12.21 -4.73 -10.69
C GLN A 378 12.41 -3.22 -10.91
N ALA A 379 12.64 -2.44 -9.84
CA ALA A 379 12.96 -1.02 -9.92
C ALA A 379 14.28 -0.80 -10.68
N ARG A 380 15.33 -1.58 -10.39
CA ARG A 380 16.58 -1.60 -11.18
C ARG A 380 16.31 -1.89 -12.65
N GLY A 381 15.41 -2.83 -12.92
CA GLY A 381 14.93 -3.17 -14.26
C GLY A 381 14.16 -2.07 -14.97
N ARG A 382 13.90 -0.90 -14.37
CA ARG A 382 13.37 0.28 -15.08
C ARG A 382 14.50 1.16 -15.66
N ALA A 383 15.68 1.12 -15.05
CA ALA A 383 16.88 1.84 -15.48
C ALA A 383 17.65 1.05 -16.56
N ARG A 384 17.09 0.96 -17.77
CA ARG A 384 17.63 0.16 -18.88
C ARG A 384 18.27 0.96 -20.01
N ALA A 385 18.18 2.29 -19.98
CA ALA A 385 18.81 3.12 -21.00
C ALA A 385 20.34 3.03 -20.92
N ASP A 386 21.02 3.41 -22.00
CA ASP A 386 22.48 3.51 -21.99
C ASP A 386 22.93 4.50 -20.91
N GLU A 387 23.98 4.10 -20.18
CA GLU A 387 24.57 4.86 -19.07
C GLU A 387 23.58 5.17 -17.93
N SER A 388 22.58 4.29 -17.73
CA SER A 388 21.58 4.48 -16.69
C SER A 388 22.14 4.38 -15.26
N THR A 389 21.47 5.03 -14.32
CA THR A 389 21.83 5.08 -12.89
C THR A 389 20.66 4.67 -12.00
N LEU A 390 20.95 3.85 -10.99
CA LEU A 390 20.05 3.53 -9.88
C LEU A 390 20.55 4.25 -8.63
N VAL A 391 19.74 5.13 -8.07
CA VAL A 391 20.08 5.95 -6.89
C VAL A 391 19.23 5.54 -5.70
N LEU A 392 19.85 5.31 -4.54
CA LEU A 392 19.15 5.24 -3.25
C LEU A 392 19.40 6.54 -2.49
N VAL A 393 18.35 7.33 -2.26
CA VAL A 393 18.40 8.52 -1.39
C VAL A 393 17.84 8.14 -0.03
N ALA A 394 18.67 8.21 1.02
CA ALA A 394 18.27 7.82 2.37
C ALA A 394 19.02 8.65 3.42
N SER A 395 18.43 8.81 4.61
CA SER A 395 19.19 9.33 5.74
C SER A 395 19.98 8.22 6.41
N ARG A 396 21.09 8.58 7.07
CA ARG A 396 21.99 7.62 7.72
C ARG A 396 21.28 6.80 8.81
N SER A 397 20.39 7.39 9.60
CA SER A 397 19.67 6.70 10.68
C SER A 397 18.44 5.90 10.22
N SER A 398 18.00 6.05 8.97
CA SER A 398 16.76 5.41 8.47
C SER A 398 16.80 3.88 8.35
N GLY A 399 17.99 3.27 8.43
CA GLY A 399 18.19 1.82 8.21
C GLY A 399 18.00 1.34 6.76
N ALA A 400 17.69 2.25 5.83
CA ALA A 400 17.44 1.90 4.43
C ALA A 400 18.70 1.39 3.71
N ILE A 401 19.88 1.91 4.06
CA ILE A 401 21.18 1.50 3.48
C ILE A 401 21.54 0.07 3.91
N ASP A 402 21.35 -0.25 5.19
CA ASP A 402 21.56 -1.60 5.70
C ASP A 402 20.60 -2.59 5.05
N HIS A 403 19.33 -2.19 4.90
CA HIS A 403 18.33 -3.03 4.26
C HIS A 403 18.64 -3.26 2.76
N ASP A 404 19.09 -2.24 2.03
CA ASP A 404 19.55 -2.38 0.65
C ASP A 404 20.73 -3.35 0.54
N SER A 405 21.69 -3.28 1.47
CA SER A 405 22.80 -4.22 1.55
C SER A 405 22.32 -5.67 1.79
N VAL A 406 21.33 -5.85 2.67
CA VAL A 406 20.69 -7.15 2.90
C VAL A 406 19.97 -7.66 1.64
N ASN A 407 19.32 -6.79 0.87
CA ASN A 407 18.65 -7.18 -0.37
C ASN A 407 19.66 -7.61 -1.45
N VAL A 408 20.78 -6.91 -1.59
CA VAL A 408 21.88 -7.32 -2.47
C VAL A 408 22.42 -8.69 -2.07
N TYR A 409 22.60 -8.92 -0.77
CA TYR A 409 22.99 -10.25 -0.26
C TYR A 409 21.96 -11.33 -0.61
N ARG A 410 20.66 -11.02 -0.45
CA ARG A 410 19.56 -11.94 -0.80
C ARG A 410 19.48 -12.24 -2.30
N GLU A 411 19.76 -11.27 -3.16
CA GLU A 411 19.89 -11.48 -4.60
C GLU A 411 21.02 -12.48 -4.91
N GLY A 412 22.16 -12.34 -4.25
CA GLY A 412 23.26 -13.31 -4.35
C GLY A 412 22.88 -14.72 -3.87
N LEU A 413 22.14 -14.82 -2.76
CA LEU A 413 21.60 -16.09 -2.27
C LEU A 413 20.61 -16.71 -3.26
N MET A 414 19.76 -15.89 -3.88
CA MET A 414 18.79 -16.35 -4.87
C MET A 414 19.48 -17.05 -6.05
N HIS A 415 20.48 -16.41 -6.66
CA HIS A 415 21.21 -16.99 -7.79
C HIS A 415 21.87 -18.33 -7.41
N LYS A 416 22.51 -18.40 -6.24
CA LYS A 416 23.12 -19.64 -5.73
C LYS A 416 22.08 -20.74 -5.48
N ALA A 417 20.93 -20.38 -4.93
CA ALA A 417 19.83 -21.32 -4.69
C ALA A 417 19.28 -21.87 -6.01
N ILE A 418 19.06 -21.02 -7.02
CA ILE A 418 18.60 -21.44 -8.36
C ILE A 418 19.59 -22.43 -8.99
N GLN A 419 20.90 -22.12 -8.97
CA GLN A 419 21.93 -23.01 -9.50
C GLN A 419 21.91 -24.39 -8.82
N ARG A 420 21.79 -24.43 -7.49
CA ARG A 420 21.69 -25.69 -6.74
C ARG A 420 20.44 -26.48 -7.09
N VAL A 421 19.29 -25.81 -7.24
CA VAL A 421 18.03 -26.46 -7.64
C VAL A 421 18.12 -27.00 -9.07
N GLN A 422 18.74 -26.27 -10.00
CA GLN A 422 18.93 -26.72 -11.39
C GLN A 422 19.90 -27.90 -11.50
N ALA A 423 20.93 -27.95 -10.66
CA ALA A 423 21.90 -29.05 -10.59
C ALA A 423 21.42 -30.24 -9.74
N MET A 424 20.26 -30.13 -9.09
CA MET A 424 19.74 -31.17 -8.20
C MET A 424 19.42 -32.46 -8.96
N ASN A 425 19.74 -33.60 -8.35
CA ASN A 425 19.39 -34.90 -8.90
C ASN A 425 17.85 -34.98 -9.17
N PRO A 426 17.41 -35.45 -10.35
CA PRO A 426 16.00 -35.48 -10.72
C PRO A 426 15.08 -36.22 -9.73
N THR A 427 15.55 -37.30 -9.11
CA THR A 427 14.78 -38.10 -8.15
C THR A 427 14.60 -37.34 -6.85
N ILE A 428 15.69 -36.80 -6.29
CA ILE A 428 15.66 -35.97 -5.08
C ILE A 428 14.77 -34.74 -5.28
N TYR A 429 14.88 -34.08 -6.45
CA TYR A 429 14.03 -32.96 -6.80
C TYR A 429 12.55 -33.36 -6.82
N ALA A 430 12.20 -34.47 -7.49
CA ALA A 430 10.82 -34.94 -7.56
C ALA A 430 10.23 -35.28 -6.18
N GLU A 431 11.03 -35.88 -5.28
CA GLU A 431 10.63 -36.16 -3.90
C GLU A 431 10.32 -34.88 -3.12
N LYS A 432 11.24 -33.90 -3.12
CA LYS A 432 11.05 -32.61 -2.46
C LYS A 432 9.83 -31.85 -2.99
N ILE A 433 9.64 -31.83 -4.32
CA ILE A 433 8.48 -31.18 -4.94
C ILE A 433 7.17 -31.83 -4.46
N GLN A 434 7.10 -33.17 -4.44
CA GLN A 434 5.91 -33.87 -3.97
C GLN A 434 5.63 -33.60 -2.48
N GLU A 435 6.66 -33.50 -1.66
CA GLU A 435 6.55 -33.15 -0.24
C GLU A 435 5.94 -31.75 -0.07
N PHE A 436 6.50 -30.73 -0.70
CA PHE A 436 5.97 -29.37 -0.63
C PHE A 436 4.53 -29.29 -1.18
N GLN A 437 4.22 -29.97 -2.29
CA GLN A 437 2.85 -30.05 -2.79
C GLN A 437 1.87 -30.72 -1.82
N LYS A 438 2.32 -31.68 -1.00
CA LYS A 438 1.48 -32.27 0.07
C LYS A 438 1.26 -31.25 1.19
N GLN A 439 2.32 -30.59 1.63
CA GLN A 439 2.27 -29.57 2.68
C GLN A 439 1.31 -28.43 2.30
N THR A 440 1.43 -27.85 1.11
CA THR A 440 0.56 -26.74 0.65
C THR A 440 -0.92 -27.12 0.67
N ILE A 441 -1.27 -28.36 0.29
CA ILE A 441 -2.67 -28.83 0.35
C ILE A 441 -3.16 -28.96 1.80
N ILE A 442 -2.32 -29.47 2.69
CA ILE A 442 -2.65 -29.61 4.12
C ILE A 442 -2.84 -28.24 4.75
N GLU A 443 -1.93 -27.30 4.51
CA GLU A 443 -2.03 -25.91 5.00
C GLU A 443 -3.35 -25.25 4.58
N ARG A 444 -3.78 -25.44 3.32
CA ARG A 444 -5.08 -24.94 2.84
C ARG A 444 -6.27 -25.59 3.57
N LYS A 445 -6.24 -26.91 3.80
CA LYS A 445 -7.29 -27.62 4.55
C LYS A 445 -7.39 -27.14 5.99
N VAL A 446 -6.24 -26.99 6.66
CA VAL A 446 -6.18 -26.47 8.03
C VAL A 446 -6.71 -25.04 8.10
N LYS A 447 -6.33 -24.18 7.15
CA LYS A 447 -6.85 -22.80 7.06
C LYS A 447 -8.37 -22.77 6.90
N LYS A 448 -8.93 -23.56 5.97
CA LYS A 448 -10.39 -23.69 5.81
C LYS A 448 -11.09 -24.15 7.09
N LYS A 449 -10.52 -25.14 7.79
CA LYS A 449 -11.08 -25.62 9.07
C LYS A 449 -11.04 -24.55 10.14
N LYS A 450 -9.94 -23.79 10.25
CA LYS A 450 -9.84 -22.65 11.19
C LYS A 450 -10.86 -21.56 10.86
N ASP A 451 -11.10 -21.28 9.58
CA ASP A 451 -12.10 -20.30 9.16
C ASP A 451 -13.53 -20.75 9.49
N LEU A 452 -13.84 -22.05 9.34
CA LEU A 452 -15.13 -22.63 9.76
C LEU A 452 -15.32 -22.66 11.29
N GLN A 453 -14.24 -22.72 12.06
CA GLN A 453 -14.26 -22.71 13.52
C GLN A 453 -14.39 -21.32 14.13
N LYS A 454 -14.29 -20.24 13.34
CA LYS A 454 -14.53 -18.89 13.85
C LYS A 454 -15.97 -18.80 14.34
N VAL A 455 -16.13 -18.57 15.65
CA VAL A 455 -17.43 -18.42 16.29
C VAL A 455 -17.94 -17.02 15.98
N TYR A 456 -18.90 -16.93 15.06
CA TYR A 456 -19.63 -15.70 14.80
C TYR A 456 -20.90 -15.67 15.65
N GLN A 457 -21.31 -14.47 16.10
CA GLN A 457 -22.63 -14.30 16.68
C GLN A 457 -23.68 -14.53 15.58
N LYS A 458 -24.28 -15.73 15.57
CA LYS A 458 -25.20 -16.15 14.51
C LYS A 458 -26.54 -15.43 14.56
N ASN A 459 -26.93 -14.89 15.71
CA ASN A 459 -28.17 -14.15 15.87
C ASN A 459 -27.91 -12.64 15.70
N PRO A 460 -28.34 -12.02 14.58
CA PRO A 460 -28.13 -10.59 14.33
C PRO A 460 -28.80 -9.69 15.39
N ALA A 461 -29.88 -10.17 16.04
CA ALA A 461 -30.58 -9.43 17.08
C ALA A 461 -29.71 -9.16 18.32
N LYS A 462 -28.66 -9.96 18.54
CA LYS A 462 -27.73 -9.80 19.67
C LYS A 462 -26.59 -8.81 19.36
N VAL A 463 -26.58 -8.20 18.19
CA VAL A 463 -25.54 -7.26 17.76
C VAL A 463 -26.14 -5.86 17.63
N THR A 464 -25.52 -4.88 18.27
CA THR A 464 -25.89 -3.47 18.18
C THR A 464 -24.70 -2.64 17.72
N PHE A 465 -24.98 -1.62 16.92
CA PHE A 465 -23.99 -0.73 16.33
C PHE A 465 -24.09 0.64 16.99
N TRP A 466 -22.92 1.15 17.38
CA TRP A 466 -22.77 2.40 18.13
C TRP A 466 -21.81 3.33 17.39
N CYS A 467 -22.05 4.64 17.48
CA CYS A 467 -21.15 5.62 16.88
C CYS A 467 -19.82 5.60 17.62
N LYS A 468 -18.73 5.26 16.93
CA LYS A 468 -17.40 5.12 17.54
C LYS A 468 -16.85 6.42 18.16
N LYS A 469 -17.37 7.61 17.80
CA LYS A 469 -16.95 8.92 18.38
C LYS A 469 -17.77 9.30 19.61
N CYS A 470 -19.11 9.29 19.53
CA CYS A 470 -19.97 9.75 20.63
C CYS A 470 -20.77 8.66 21.35
N GLN A 471 -20.59 7.39 20.97
CA GLN A 471 -21.29 6.24 21.55
C GLN A 471 -22.81 6.33 21.51
N SER A 472 -23.38 7.12 20.59
CA SER A 472 -24.82 7.10 20.34
C SER A 472 -25.22 5.81 19.63
N HIS A 473 -26.33 5.19 20.03
CA HIS A 473 -26.90 4.04 19.36
C HIS A 473 -27.24 4.36 17.89
N VAL A 474 -26.95 3.45 16.97
CA VAL A 474 -27.14 3.62 15.53
C VAL A 474 -28.20 2.66 14.98
N CYS A 475 -27.96 1.35 15.05
CA CYS A 475 -28.87 0.32 14.55
C CYS A 475 -28.56 -1.05 15.20
N CYS A 476 -29.41 -2.05 14.98
CA CYS A 476 -29.15 -3.43 15.36
C CYS A 476 -28.81 -4.30 14.15
N GLY A 477 -28.27 -5.50 14.38
CA GLY A 477 -27.92 -6.42 13.29
C GLY A 477 -29.11 -6.85 12.44
N LEU A 478 -30.35 -6.78 12.98
CA LEU A 478 -31.57 -7.03 12.20
C LEU A 478 -31.87 -5.93 11.18
N ASP A 479 -31.31 -4.73 11.35
CA ASP A 479 -31.49 -3.62 10.43
C ASP A 479 -30.56 -3.71 9.21
N ILE A 480 -29.59 -4.62 9.21
CA ILE A 480 -28.59 -4.73 8.13
C ILE A 480 -29.10 -5.69 7.04
N ARG A 481 -28.95 -5.28 5.78
CA ARG A 481 -29.12 -6.10 4.57
C ARG A 481 -27.86 -6.05 3.73
N VAL A 482 -27.69 -7.03 2.85
CA VAL A 482 -26.53 -7.14 1.96
C VAL A 482 -27.00 -7.07 0.52
N ILE A 483 -26.32 -6.26 -0.30
CA ILE A 483 -26.48 -6.15 -1.74
C ILE A 483 -25.22 -6.73 -2.40
N GLU A 484 -25.40 -7.59 -3.41
CA GLU A 484 -24.31 -8.24 -4.17
C GLU A 484 -23.28 -8.97 -3.27
N ASP A 485 -23.72 -9.56 -2.16
CA ASP A 485 -22.87 -10.22 -1.15
C ASP A 485 -21.68 -9.39 -0.62
N MET A 486 -21.70 -8.07 -0.84
CA MET A 486 -20.57 -7.17 -0.53
C MET A 486 -21.02 -5.93 0.25
N HIS A 487 -22.08 -5.26 -0.19
CA HIS A 487 -22.47 -3.95 0.33
C HIS A 487 -23.50 -4.08 1.46
N HIS A 488 -23.12 -3.67 2.68
CA HIS A 488 -24.01 -3.71 3.84
C HIS A 488 -24.81 -2.39 3.94
N VAL A 489 -26.13 -2.48 3.92
CA VAL A 489 -27.05 -1.34 3.94
C VAL A 489 -28.04 -1.40 5.09
N VAL A 490 -28.48 -0.22 5.55
CA VAL A 490 -29.49 -0.07 6.60
C VAL A 490 -30.74 0.59 6.00
N PRO A 491 -31.71 -0.19 5.48
CA PRO A 491 -32.92 0.36 4.84
C PRO A 491 -33.95 0.89 5.85
N ASN A 492 -33.68 0.88 7.15
CA ASN A 492 -34.61 1.31 8.18
C ASN A 492 -34.91 2.83 8.08
N PRO A 493 -36.16 3.27 7.85
CA PRO A 493 -36.49 4.70 7.72
C PRO A 493 -36.14 5.54 8.95
N LYS A 494 -36.09 4.94 10.15
CA LYS A 494 -35.69 5.63 11.38
C LYS A 494 -34.22 6.01 11.37
N PHE A 495 -33.38 5.27 10.64
CA PHE A 495 -31.95 5.55 10.49
C PHE A 495 -31.72 6.93 9.82
N LYS A 496 -32.63 7.37 8.94
CA LYS A 496 -32.57 8.71 8.30
C LYS A 496 -32.54 9.87 9.30
N LYS A 497 -33.05 9.67 10.52
CA LYS A 497 -33.05 10.69 11.58
C LYS A 497 -31.70 10.79 12.32
N LEU A 498 -30.83 9.79 12.17
CA LEU A 498 -29.59 9.63 12.94
C LEU A 498 -28.33 10.13 12.21
N TYR A 499 -28.45 10.47 10.92
CA TYR A 499 -27.36 10.99 10.11
C TYR A 499 -27.73 12.28 9.37
N LYS A 500 -26.70 13.03 8.94
CA LYS A 500 -26.80 14.10 7.94
C LYS A 500 -26.02 13.69 6.69
N LYS A 501 -26.37 14.28 5.56
CA LYS A 501 -25.66 14.12 4.29
C LYS A 501 -24.47 15.08 4.26
N GLY A 502 -23.26 14.55 4.14
CA GLY A 502 -22.04 15.32 3.88
C GLY A 502 -21.77 15.48 2.38
N GLU A 503 -20.76 16.29 2.05
CA GLU A 503 -20.27 16.45 0.68
C GLU A 503 -19.76 15.12 0.11
N ASN A 504 -19.93 14.92 -1.21
CA ASN A 504 -19.32 13.79 -1.90
C ASN A 504 -17.95 14.21 -2.45
N LYS A 505 -16.87 13.88 -1.74
CA LYS A 505 -15.49 14.17 -2.19
C LYS A 505 -15.00 13.23 -3.31
N THR A 506 -15.80 12.24 -3.70
CA THR A 506 -15.42 11.11 -4.56
C THR A 506 -16.19 11.02 -5.89
N LEU A 507 -16.97 12.05 -6.28
CA LEU A 507 -17.60 12.11 -7.60
C LEU A 507 -16.53 12.29 -8.70
N GLN A 508 -15.87 11.20 -9.02
CA GLN A 508 -15.37 10.91 -10.36
C GLN A 508 -16.42 9.98 -11.00
N GLU A 509 -16.86 10.30 -12.21
CA GLU A 509 -17.86 9.55 -12.99
C GLU A 509 -17.51 8.04 -12.99
N LYS A 510 -18.17 7.27 -12.12
CA LYS A 510 -18.11 5.82 -12.14
C LYS A 510 -19.32 5.33 -12.91
N PHE A 511 -19.06 4.64 -14.01
CA PHE A 511 -20.04 3.77 -14.65
C PHE A 511 -20.28 2.57 -13.71
N ALA A 512 -21.24 2.73 -12.82
CA ALA A 512 -21.85 1.65 -12.04
C ALA A 512 -23.36 1.89 -12.07
N ASP A 513 -24.17 0.84 -11.92
CA ASP A 513 -25.64 0.91 -11.90
C ASP A 513 -26.21 1.66 -10.68
N TYR A 514 -25.36 2.35 -9.92
CA TYR A 514 -25.70 3.14 -8.75
C TYR A 514 -24.75 4.33 -8.59
N GLN A 515 -25.29 5.46 -8.11
CA GLN A 515 -24.51 6.67 -7.82
C GLN A 515 -24.38 6.85 -6.30
N THR A 516 -23.17 7.20 -5.83
CA THR A 516 -22.98 7.64 -4.45
C THR A 516 -23.39 9.11 -4.34
N ASN A 517 -24.28 9.40 -3.40
CA ASN A 517 -24.92 10.71 -3.30
C ASN A 517 -24.37 11.58 -2.16
N GLY A 518 -23.34 11.15 -1.44
CA GLY A 518 -22.75 11.91 -0.33
C GLY A 518 -22.31 11.02 0.83
N GLU A 519 -21.39 11.53 1.64
CA GLU A 519 -20.96 10.87 2.88
C GLU A 519 -22.09 10.85 3.93
N ILE A 520 -22.16 9.80 4.74
CA ILE A 520 -23.08 9.75 5.89
C ILE A 520 -22.33 10.28 7.12
N ILE A 521 -22.77 11.39 7.71
CA ILE A 521 -22.18 11.94 8.93
C ILE A 521 -23.12 11.77 10.13
N CYS A 522 -22.58 11.40 11.28
CA CYS A 522 -23.36 11.24 12.51
C CYS A 522 -23.97 12.58 12.93
N LYS A 523 -25.29 12.62 13.15
CA LYS A 523 -26.00 13.86 13.52
C LYS A 523 -25.55 14.43 14.86
N ASN A 524 -25.06 13.60 15.78
CA ASN A 524 -24.69 14.02 17.13
C ASN A 524 -23.26 14.56 17.25
N CYS A 525 -22.34 14.11 16.40
CA CYS A 525 -20.91 14.43 16.58
C CYS A 525 -20.13 14.69 15.29
N GLY A 526 -20.80 14.70 14.13
CA GLY A 526 -20.20 15.02 12.83
C GLY A 526 -19.22 13.98 12.29
N ARG A 527 -19.02 12.86 13.01
CA ARG A 527 -18.15 11.78 12.55
C ARG A 527 -18.66 11.21 11.23
N VAL A 528 -17.78 11.14 10.22
CA VAL A 528 -18.04 10.41 8.98
C VAL A 528 -18.19 8.92 9.31
N GLY A 529 -19.35 8.36 8.97
CA GLY A 529 -19.61 6.93 9.03
C GLY A 529 -18.84 6.19 7.94
N ALA A 530 -18.69 4.88 8.07
CA ALA A 530 -18.02 4.05 7.06
C ALA A 530 -18.87 3.83 5.79
N GLY A 531 -19.80 4.72 5.46
CA GLY A 531 -20.81 4.51 4.42
C GLY A 531 -21.21 5.78 3.69
N PHE A 532 -21.72 5.59 2.47
CA PHE A 532 -22.24 6.62 1.58
C PHE A 532 -23.74 6.43 1.39
N LEU A 533 -24.43 7.48 0.99
CA LEU A 533 -25.81 7.38 0.51
C LEU A 533 -25.82 6.74 -0.89
N PHE A 534 -26.68 5.75 -1.06
CA PHE A 534 -26.95 5.09 -2.34
C PHE A 534 -28.32 5.53 -2.85
N SER A 535 -28.41 5.86 -4.14
CA SER A 535 -29.67 5.87 -4.89
C SER A 535 -29.59 4.84 -6.01
N PHE A 536 -30.66 4.08 -6.15
CA PHE A 536 -30.95 3.30 -7.35
C PHE A 536 -31.62 4.20 -8.39
#